data_AF-A0A356FYV2-F1
#
_entry.id   AF-A0A356FYV2-F1
#
_cell.length_a   1.000
_cell.length_b   1.000
_cell.length_c   1.000
_cell.angle_alpha   90.00
_cell.angle_beta   90.00
_cell.angle_gamma   90.00
#
_symmetry.space_group_name_H-M   'P 1'
#
loop_
_entity.id
_entity.type
_entity.pdbx_description
1 polymer ?
#
loop_
_entity_poly.entity_id
_entity_poly.type
_entity_poly.pdbx_seq_one_letter_code
_entity_poly.pdbx_strand_id
1 'polypeptide(L)'
;MTENTEKQIVDTLFGKQEEQLSPGFDYADELPHVLFGSDSQAVLPLIQVPLYAPTIVEQDKIAALIPYLDELSLFEKRWGCTLKDEESRDEWCERVNTDLIPVLNDVRAVCERENILRPRAAYVYMQAKADGDSVDFYKADGKTVAATINFKRRADGVSLADKFSPETFSTVAVAAVTMGKNAGDVAKKWLLLGQDAEYGCLDGFVREMVRAMAEYTAEKINRDGCCTGNVYPLDAEEGKTVSALAREAAADKVGITYGANHMLAPQYSALALVLPN
;
A
#
# COMPACT_ATOMS: atom_id res chain seq x y z
N MET A 1 -57.66 -23.98 -29.55
CA MET A 1 -58.14 -24.19 -28.16
C MET A 1 -57.18 -23.46 -27.25
N THR A 2 -57.63 -22.32 -26.74
CA THR A 2 -57.15 -21.56 -25.56
C THR A 2 -55.64 -21.40 -25.36
N GLU A 3 -55.09 -20.29 -25.87
CA GLU A 3 -53.91 -19.63 -25.30
C GLU A 3 -54.25 -19.17 -23.87
N ASN A 4 -53.56 -19.73 -22.88
CA ASN A 4 -53.63 -19.25 -21.51
C ASN A 4 -52.43 -18.31 -21.29
N THR A 5 -52.61 -17.03 -21.61
CA THR A 5 -51.61 -15.99 -21.30
C THR A 5 -51.76 -15.61 -19.83
N GLU A 6 -51.15 -16.39 -18.94
CA GLU A 6 -51.02 -15.99 -17.53
C GLU A 6 -50.07 -14.80 -17.45
N LYS A 7 -50.63 -13.60 -17.31
CA LYS A 7 -49.89 -12.40 -16.97
C LYS A 7 -49.37 -12.52 -15.54
N GLN A 8 -48.06 -12.57 -15.39
CA GLN A 8 -47.41 -12.63 -14.08
C GLN A 8 -47.36 -11.22 -13.50
N ILE A 9 -48.09 -11.00 -12.40
CA ILE A 9 -48.07 -9.75 -11.65
C ILE A 9 -46.92 -9.84 -10.66
N VAL A 10 -45.93 -8.95 -10.78
CA VAL A 10 -44.75 -8.94 -9.93
C VAL A 10 -44.83 -7.73 -8.99
N ASP A 11 -44.64 -7.98 -7.69
CA ASP A 11 -44.61 -6.93 -6.69
C ASP A 11 -43.27 -6.18 -6.80
N THR A 12 -43.32 -4.94 -7.26
CA THR A 12 -42.13 -4.06 -7.33
C THR A 12 -42.15 -3.07 -6.18
N LEU A 13 -41.01 -2.40 -5.95
CA LEU A 13 -40.88 -1.32 -4.96
C LEU A 13 -41.84 -0.13 -5.20
N PHE A 14 -42.47 -0.05 -6.38
CA PHE A 14 -43.45 0.98 -6.74
C PHE A 14 -44.88 0.43 -6.88
N GLY A 15 -45.13 -0.78 -6.35
CA GLY A 15 -46.41 -1.48 -6.38
C GLY A 15 -46.45 -2.62 -7.40
N LYS A 16 -47.60 -3.30 -7.46
CA LYS A 16 -47.83 -4.42 -8.38
C LYS A 16 -47.91 -3.92 -9.81
N GLN A 17 -46.95 -4.33 -10.65
CA GLN A 17 -46.96 -4.05 -12.08
C GLN A 17 -47.06 -5.36 -12.88
N GLU A 18 -47.74 -5.30 -14.02
CA GLU A 18 -47.78 -6.40 -14.98
C GLU A 18 -46.47 -6.41 -15.78
N GLU A 19 -45.67 -7.46 -15.62
CA GLU A 19 -44.47 -7.63 -16.43
C GLU A 19 -44.86 -8.23 -17.80
N GLN A 20 -44.77 -7.42 -18.85
CA GLN A 20 -44.90 -7.92 -20.22
C GLN A 20 -43.59 -8.62 -20.59
N LEU A 21 -43.60 -9.95 -20.56
CA LEU A 21 -42.54 -10.76 -21.18
C LEU A 21 -42.48 -10.40 -22.67
N SER A 22 -41.41 -9.72 -23.09
CA SER A 22 -41.11 -9.50 -24.50
C SER A 22 -41.02 -10.86 -25.21
N PRO A 23 -41.50 -10.98 -26.47
CA PRO A 23 -41.39 -12.22 -27.22
C PRO A 23 -39.94 -12.71 -27.17
N GLY A 24 -39.77 -13.96 -26.75
CA GLY A 24 -38.48 -14.52 -26.36
C GLY A 24 -37.41 -14.21 -27.39
N PHE A 25 -36.32 -13.59 -26.94
CA PHE A 25 -35.09 -13.56 -27.71
C PHE A 25 -34.73 -15.01 -28.03
N ASP A 26 -34.54 -15.32 -29.31
CA ASP A 26 -34.08 -16.63 -29.72
C ASP A 26 -32.62 -16.78 -29.29
N TYR A 27 -32.42 -17.42 -28.13
CA TYR A 27 -31.10 -17.73 -27.58
C TYR A 27 -30.38 -18.84 -28.37
N ALA A 28 -30.95 -19.35 -29.47
CA ALA A 28 -30.35 -20.41 -30.28
C ALA A 28 -29.15 -19.94 -31.12
N ASP A 29 -29.03 -18.64 -31.39
CA ASP A 29 -27.75 -18.07 -31.84
C ASP A 29 -26.85 -17.97 -30.61
N GLU A 30 -26.00 -18.99 -30.42
CA GLU A 30 -24.92 -18.94 -29.43
C GLU A 30 -24.18 -17.61 -29.61
N LEU A 31 -24.27 -16.73 -28.60
CA LEU A 31 -23.39 -15.57 -28.53
C LEU A 31 -21.98 -16.10 -28.77
N PRO A 32 -21.24 -15.57 -29.76
CA PRO A 32 -19.90 -16.08 -30.01
C PRO A 32 -19.15 -16.04 -28.68
N HIS A 33 -18.51 -17.14 -28.31
CA HIS A 33 -17.68 -17.24 -27.10
C HIS A 33 -16.43 -16.35 -27.28
N VAL A 34 -16.61 -15.03 -27.35
CA VAL A 34 -15.54 -14.06 -27.58
C VAL A 34 -14.68 -13.88 -26.33
N LEU A 35 -15.29 -14.07 -25.15
CA LEU A 35 -14.61 -13.90 -23.86
C LEU A 35 -13.68 -15.06 -23.52
N PHE A 36 -13.93 -16.25 -24.07
CA PHE A 36 -13.17 -17.47 -23.81
C PHE A 36 -12.77 -18.14 -25.14
N GLY A 37 -12.16 -17.36 -26.03
CA GLY A 37 -11.38 -17.91 -27.14
C GLY A 37 -10.08 -18.53 -26.62
N SER A 38 -9.38 -19.30 -27.47
CA SER A 38 -8.07 -19.91 -27.12
C SER A 38 -7.15 -18.93 -26.38
N ASP A 39 -6.45 -19.39 -25.35
CA ASP A 39 -5.50 -18.64 -24.48
C ASP A 39 -4.37 -17.88 -25.20
N SER A 40 -4.35 -17.85 -26.54
CA SER A 40 -3.54 -16.92 -27.34
C SER A 40 -4.16 -15.51 -27.33
N GLN A 41 -4.28 -14.91 -26.15
CA GLN A 41 -4.41 -13.47 -26.05
C GLN A 41 -3.08 -12.83 -26.47
N ALA A 42 -3.13 -11.83 -27.35
CA ALA A 42 -1.95 -11.02 -27.64
C ALA A 42 -1.51 -10.38 -26.32
N VAL A 43 -0.25 -10.63 -25.92
CA VAL A 43 0.34 -9.99 -24.74
C VAL A 43 0.21 -8.49 -24.94
N LEU A 44 -0.58 -7.84 -24.07
CA LEU A 44 -0.71 -6.39 -24.09
C LEU A 44 0.69 -5.78 -24.03
N PRO A 45 1.00 -4.75 -24.83
CA PRO A 45 2.32 -4.14 -24.81
C PRO A 45 2.63 -3.72 -23.37
N LEU A 46 3.67 -4.33 -22.80
CA LEU A 46 4.12 -4.00 -21.45
C LEU A 46 4.40 -2.50 -21.41
N ILE A 47 3.75 -1.80 -20.49
CA ILE A 47 4.04 -0.38 -20.26
C ILE A 47 5.54 -0.28 -19.96
N GLN A 48 6.23 0.60 -20.68
CA GLN A 48 7.67 0.79 -20.51
C GLN A 48 7.91 1.97 -19.57
N VAL A 49 8.30 1.65 -18.34
CA VAL A 49 8.79 2.63 -17.36
C VAL A 49 10.31 2.84 -17.50
N PRO A 50 10.82 4.02 -17.17
CA PRO A 50 12.25 4.26 -17.16
C PRO A 50 12.89 3.53 -15.97
N LEU A 51 13.51 2.38 -16.25
CA LEU A 51 14.24 1.59 -15.26
C LEU A 51 15.43 2.39 -14.69
N TYR A 52 15.66 2.25 -13.39
CA TYR A 52 16.76 2.88 -12.65
C TYR A 52 16.77 4.42 -12.65
N ALA A 53 15.70 5.06 -13.13
CA ALA A 53 15.50 6.49 -13.06
C ALA A 53 14.69 6.84 -11.79
N PRO A 54 15.26 7.62 -10.85
CA PRO A 54 14.56 7.97 -9.62
C PRO A 54 13.52 9.06 -9.86
N THR A 55 12.29 8.79 -9.40
CA THR A 55 11.19 9.76 -9.34
C THR A 55 11.01 10.22 -7.91
N ILE A 56 10.92 11.53 -7.71
CA ILE A 56 10.70 12.13 -6.38
C ILE A 56 9.23 12.51 -6.26
N VAL A 57 8.65 12.13 -5.12
CA VAL A 57 7.28 12.43 -4.74
C VAL A 57 7.31 13.22 -3.44
N GLU A 58 6.73 14.41 -3.48
CA GLU A 58 6.58 15.26 -2.29
C GLU A 58 5.09 15.53 -2.06
N GLN A 59 4.70 15.63 -0.79
CA GLN A 59 3.34 15.99 -0.42
C GLN A 59 3.35 16.97 0.75
N ASP A 60 3.11 18.24 0.46
CA ASP A 60 3.10 19.30 1.47
C ASP A 60 1.85 19.25 2.36
N LYS A 61 0.74 18.73 1.84
CA LYS A 61 -0.53 18.71 2.57
C LYS A 61 -0.74 17.34 3.23
N ILE A 62 -0.61 17.30 4.56
CA ILE A 62 -0.91 16.11 5.38
C ILE A 62 -2.31 15.57 5.06
N ALA A 63 -3.29 16.45 4.85
CA ALA A 63 -4.65 16.10 4.45
C ALA A 63 -4.75 15.13 3.26
N ALA A 64 -3.82 15.19 2.31
CA ALA A 64 -3.84 14.32 1.13
C ALA A 64 -3.38 12.89 1.42
N LEU A 65 -2.72 12.65 2.57
CA LEU A 65 -2.28 11.33 3.02
C LEU A 65 -3.29 10.67 3.97
N ILE A 66 -4.23 11.43 4.54
CA ILE A 66 -5.26 10.91 5.46
C ILE A 66 -6.08 9.76 4.85
N PRO A 67 -6.47 9.77 3.56
CA PRO A 67 -7.19 8.63 2.98
C PRO A 67 -6.41 7.31 2.97
N TYR A 68 -5.08 7.35 3.13
CA TYR A 68 -4.21 6.17 3.19
C TYR A 68 -3.81 5.81 4.62
N LEU A 69 -4.32 6.54 5.62
CA LEU A 69 -4.05 6.27 7.02
C LEU A 69 -4.86 5.04 7.47
N ASP A 70 -4.16 4.05 8.01
CA ASP A 70 -4.78 2.89 8.65
C ASP A 70 -5.18 3.25 10.10
N GLU A 71 -6.36 3.86 10.23
CA GLU A 71 -6.90 4.30 11.52
C GLU A 71 -7.05 3.16 12.52
N LEU A 72 -7.40 1.95 12.04
CA LEU A 72 -7.54 0.78 12.90
C LEU A 72 -6.19 0.39 13.52
N SER A 73 -5.13 0.31 12.70
CA SER A 73 -3.77 0.06 13.19
C SER A 73 -3.30 1.17 14.14
N LEU A 74 -3.61 2.43 13.83
CA LEU A 74 -3.28 3.55 14.70
C LEU A 74 -3.92 3.39 16.09
N PHE A 75 -5.23 3.20 16.14
CA PHE A 75 -5.95 3.12 17.40
C PHE A 75 -5.59 1.86 18.19
N GLU A 76 -5.64 0.68 17.57
CA GLU A 76 -5.45 -0.59 18.29
C GLU A 76 -3.98 -0.86 18.59
N LYS A 77 -3.07 -0.72 17.61
CA LYS A 77 -1.67 -1.17 17.75
C LYS A 77 -0.75 -0.08 18.27
N ARG A 78 -0.94 1.18 17.85
CA ARG A 78 -0.05 2.27 18.25
C ARG A 78 -0.48 2.93 19.54
N TRP A 79 -1.77 3.27 19.65
CA TRP A 79 -2.32 3.91 20.85
C TRP A 79 -2.88 2.91 21.87
N GLY A 80 -2.86 1.61 21.56
CA GLY A 80 -3.23 0.55 22.51
C GLY A 80 -4.73 0.51 22.85
N CYS A 81 -5.57 1.12 22.03
CA CYS A 81 -7.02 1.19 22.24
C CYS A 81 -7.71 -0.04 21.63
N THR A 82 -7.35 -1.22 22.13
CA THR A 82 -7.96 -2.48 21.70
C THR A 82 -9.40 -2.61 22.18
N LEU A 83 -10.14 -3.52 21.55
CA LEU A 83 -11.43 -3.98 22.06
C LEU A 83 -11.24 -4.61 23.44
N LYS A 84 -12.09 -4.24 24.40
CA LYS A 84 -12.09 -4.88 25.73
C LYS A 84 -12.97 -6.13 25.69
N ASP A 85 -12.67 -7.13 26.54
CA ASP A 85 -13.35 -8.43 26.52
C ASP A 85 -14.88 -8.33 26.74
N GLU A 86 -15.33 -7.31 27.48
CA GLU A 86 -16.74 -7.07 27.80
C GLU A 86 -17.40 -6.02 26.88
N GLU A 87 -16.65 -5.42 25.94
CA GLU A 87 -17.12 -4.35 25.06
C GLU A 87 -17.55 -4.91 23.70
N SER A 88 -18.72 -4.52 23.23
CA SER A 88 -19.17 -4.82 21.87
C SER A 88 -18.43 -3.97 20.83
N ARG A 89 -18.44 -4.41 19.56
CA ARG A 89 -17.77 -3.64 18.50
C ARG A 89 -18.41 -2.27 18.28
N ASP A 90 -19.72 -2.15 18.49
CA ASP A 90 -20.44 -0.88 18.36
C ASP A 90 -20.04 0.09 19.49
N GLU A 91 -19.98 -0.38 20.73
CA GLU A 91 -19.49 0.43 21.87
C GLU A 91 -18.04 0.88 21.67
N TRP A 92 -17.18 0.01 21.12
CA TRP A 92 -15.81 0.39 20.76
C TRP A 92 -15.79 1.51 19.71
N CYS A 93 -16.62 1.41 18.67
CA CYS A 93 -16.74 2.45 17.64
C CYS A 93 -17.22 3.79 18.22
N GLU A 94 -18.18 3.77 19.15
CA GLU A 94 -18.63 4.98 19.85
C GLU A 94 -17.51 5.61 20.69
N ARG A 95 -16.72 4.79 21.39
CA ARG A 95 -15.55 5.24 22.15
C ARG A 95 -14.47 5.82 21.27
N VAL A 96 -14.16 5.19 20.14
CA VAL A 96 -13.20 5.71 19.15
C VAL A 96 -13.66 7.08 18.64
N ASN A 97 -14.93 7.22 18.27
CA ASN A 97 -15.50 8.48 17.79
C ASN A 97 -15.45 9.60 18.85
N THR A 98 -15.68 9.25 20.12
CA THR A 98 -15.76 10.23 21.21
C THR A 98 -14.38 10.62 21.75
N ASP A 99 -13.47 9.66 21.87
CA ASP A 99 -12.20 9.87 22.59
C ASP A 99 -11.00 9.97 21.65
N LEU A 100 -10.93 9.15 20.60
CA LEU A 100 -9.71 8.99 19.77
C LEU A 100 -9.70 9.87 18.54
N ILE A 101 -10.84 10.03 17.86
CA ILE A 101 -10.93 10.91 16.69
C ILE A 101 -10.59 12.37 17.03
N PRO A 102 -11.03 12.94 18.17
CA PRO A 102 -10.58 14.27 18.59
C PRO A 102 -9.07 14.35 18.78
N VAL A 103 -8.46 13.34 19.42
CA VAL A 103 -6.99 13.28 19.61
C VAL A 103 -6.26 13.19 18.26
N LEU A 104 -6.76 12.40 17.32
CA LEU A 104 -6.23 12.33 15.94
C LEU A 104 -6.28 13.69 15.25
N ASN A 105 -7.42 14.38 15.35
CA ASN A 105 -7.59 15.71 14.78
C ASN A 105 -6.63 16.73 15.41
N ASP A 106 -6.44 16.68 16.73
CA ASP A 106 -5.52 17.56 17.45
C ASP A 106 -4.06 17.30 17.07
N VAL A 107 -3.64 16.04 17.04
CA VAL A 107 -2.28 15.64 16.61
C VAL A 107 -2.03 16.09 15.18
N ARG A 108 -3.00 15.88 14.28
CA ARG A 108 -2.93 16.35 12.90
C ARG A 108 -2.81 17.87 12.84
N ALA A 109 -3.64 18.60 13.56
CA ALA A 109 -3.62 20.06 13.58
C ALA A 109 -2.29 20.60 14.10
N VAL A 110 -1.71 19.98 15.12
CA VAL A 110 -0.37 20.31 15.62
C VAL A 110 0.70 20.03 14.56
N CYS A 111 0.63 18.88 13.88
CA CYS A 111 1.55 18.54 12.80
C CYS A 111 1.52 19.55 11.64
N GLU A 112 0.31 19.98 11.24
CA GLU A 112 0.10 20.97 10.19
C GLU A 112 0.56 22.37 10.64
N ARG A 113 0.18 22.81 11.84
CA ARG A 113 0.51 24.15 12.37
C ARG A 113 2.01 24.35 12.59
N GLU A 114 2.66 23.36 13.21
CA GLU A 114 4.09 23.44 13.56
C GLU A 114 5.01 22.91 12.44
N ASN A 115 4.46 22.51 11.30
CA ASN A 115 5.20 21.93 10.17
C ASN A 115 6.11 20.76 10.61
N ILE A 116 5.55 19.86 11.41
CA ILE A 116 6.29 18.72 12.00
C ILE A 116 6.66 17.71 10.93
N LEU A 117 5.73 17.43 10.01
CA LEU A 117 5.90 16.43 8.97
C LEU A 117 6.30 17.08 7.66
N ARG A 118 7.29 16.48 6.99
CA ARG A 118 7.65 16.76 5.60
C ARG A 118 7.65 15.46 4.80
N PRO A 119 6.47 14.99 4.37
CA PRO A 119 6.33 13.75 3.61
C PRO A 119 7.05 13.82 2.26
N ARG A 120 8.02 12.93 2.06
CA ARG A 120 8.78 12.79 0.82
C ARG A 120 9.03 11.32 0.53
N ALA A 121 9.06 10.96 -0.75
CA ALA A 121 9.42 9.64 -1.21
C ALA A 121 10.27 9.71 -2.48
N ALA A 122 11.20 8.77 -2.62
CA ALA A 122 11.90 8.50 -3.87
C ALA A 122 11.58 7.07 -4.27
N TYR A 123 11.20 6.85 -5.53
CA TYR A 123 11.03 5.49 -6.02
C TYR A 123 11.77 5.28 -7.34
N VAL A 124 12.19 4.03 -7.54
CA VAL A 124 12.93 3.57 -8.71
C VAL A 124 12.35 2.22 -9.15
N TYR A 125 12.14 2.06 -10.45
CA TYR A 125 11.86 0.77 -11.04
C TYR A 125 13.15 -0.01 -11.26
N MET A 126 13.21 -1.24 -10.77
CA MET A 126 14.35 -2.13 -10.92
C MET A 126 13.91 -3.49 -11.45
N GLN A 127 14.89 -4.26 -11.91
CA GLN A 127 14.68 -5.62 -12.38
C GLN A 127 14.88 -6.63 -11.24
N ALA A 128 14.04 -7.64 -11.22
CA ALA A 128 14.12 -8.74 -10.27
C ALA A 128 13.81 -10.09 -10.91
N LYS A 129 14.34 -11.17 -10.33
CA LYS A 129 14.08 -12.55 -10.74
C LYS A 129 13.84 -13.45 -9.53
N ALA A 130 13.00 -14.46 -9.70
CA ALA A 130 12.84 -15.51 -8.70
C ALA A 130 14.02 -16.50 -8.77
N ASP A 131 14.51 -16.90 -7.60
CA ASP A 131 15.36 -18.08 -7.39
C ASP A 131 14.71 -18.94 -6.29
N GLY A 132 13.85 -19.87 -6.70
CA GLY A 132 13.01 -20.67 -5.80
C GLY A 132 12.06 -19.78 -4.99
N ASP A 133 12.19 -19.82 -3.65
CA ASP A 133 11.40 -18.99 -2.73
C ASP A 133 12.05 -17.62 -2.44
N SER A 134 13.18 -17.31 -3.08
CA SER A 134 13.88 -16.04 -2.94
C SER A 134 13.74 -15.21 -4.21
N VAL A 135 13.91 -13.89 -4.07
CA VAL A 135 13.91 -12.97 -5.21
C VAL A 135 15.17 -12.14 -5.16
N ASP A 136 15.90 -12.16 -6.26
CA ASP A 136 17.10 -11.37 -6.49
C ASP A 136 16.73 -10.05 -7.17
N PHE A 137 17.15 -8.95 -6.56
CA PHE A 137 16.96 -7.59 -7.07
C PHE A 137 18.27 -7.12 -7.70
N TYR A 138 18.24 -6.71 -8.97
CA TYR A 138 19.44 -6.40 -9.75
C TYR A 138 19.72 -4.91 -9.85
N LYS A 139 21.00 -4.57 -9.90
CA LYS A 139 21.47 -3.22 -10.23
C LYS A 139 21.25 -2.89 -11.70
N ALA A 140 21.48 -1.63 -12.07
CA ALA A 140 21.33 -1.12 -13.44
C ALA A 140 22.19 -1.85 -14.49
N ASP A 141 23.21 -2.60 -14.08
CA ASP A 141 24.04 -3.42 -14.98
C ASP A 141 23.35 -4.72 -15.44
N GLY A 142 22.21 -5.07 -14.84
CA GLY A 142 21.44 -6.29 -15.14
C GLY A 142 22.17 -7.59 -14.79
N LYS A 143 23.24 -7.53 -13.98
CA LYS A 143 24.08 -8.69 -13.65
C LYS A 143 24.39 -8.79 -12.17
N THR A 144 24.60 -7.64 -11.52
CA THR A 144 24.95 -7.61 -10.09
C THR A 144 23.67 -7.63 -9.27
N VAL A 145 23.56 -8.62 -8.38
CA VAL A 145 22.49 -8.66 -7.37
C VAL A 145 22.79 -7.59 -6.32
N ALA A 146 21.85 -6.65 -6.15
CA ALA A 146 21.88 -5.63 -5.12
C ALA A 146 21.46 -6.19 -3.77
N ALA A 147 20.39 -7.00 -3.77
CA ALA A 147 19.82 -7.61 -2.58
C ALA A 147 19.04 -8.88 -2.96
N THR A 148 18.91 -9.80 -2.01
CA THR A 148 18.07 -11.00 -2.11
C THR A 148 17.12 -11.00 -0.93
N ILE A 149 15.83 -11.21 -1.19
CA ILE A 149 14.80 -11.33 -0.14
C ILE A 149 14.18 -12.72 -0.23
N ASN A 150 14.07 -13.40 0.90
CA ASN A 150 13.38 -14.69 0.98
C ASN A 150 11.91 -14.50 1.31
N PHE A 151 11.04 -14.81 0.36
CA PHE A 151 9.60 -14.78 0.57
C PHE A 151 9.13 -16.16 1.02
N LYS A 152 9.02 -16.33 2.34
CA LYS A 152 8.58 -17.60 2.93
C LYS A 152 7.24 -18.04 2.37
N ARG A 153 7.20 -19.28 1.88
CA ARG A 153 5.97 -19.93 1.43
C ARG A 153 5.02 -20.11 2.62
N ARG A 154 3.76 -19.71 2.41
CA ARG A 154 2.69 -19.85 3.40
C ARG A 154 2.21 -21.30 3.47
N ALA A 155 1.43 -21.63 4.51
CA ALA A 155 0.90 -22.98 4.73
C ALA A 155 -0.06 -23.44 3.62
N ASP A 156 -0.68 -22.51 2.90
CA ASP A 156 -1.51 -22.76 1.71
C ASP A 156 -0.68 -23.01 0.43
N GLY A 157 0.65 -22.93 0.52
CA GLY A 157 1.57 -23.16 -0.59
C GLY A 157 1.88 -21.91 -1.43
N VAL A 158 1.36 -20.73 -1.10
CA VAL A 158 1.58 -19.50 -1.90
C VAL A 158 2.80 -18.72 -1.39
N SER A 159 3.65 -18.25 -2.30
CA SER A 159 4.75 -17.31 -2.00
C SER A 159 4.62 -16.01 -2.82
N LEU A 160 5.11 -14.90 -2.26
CA LEU A 160 5.29 -13.65 -3.02
C LEU A 160 6.37 -13.77 -4.11
N ALA A 161 7.30 -14.73 -3.98
CA ALA A 161 8.29 -15.04 -5.01
C ALA A 161 7.62 -15.52 -6.31
N ASP A 162 6.44 -16.16 -6.22
CA ASP A 162 5.71 -16.69 -7.37
C ASP A 162 5.21 -15.58 -8.33
N LYS A 163 5.24 -14.30 -7.90
CA LYS A 163 4.99 -13.12 -8.76
C LYS A 163 6.15 -12.76 -9.69
N PHE A 164 7.30 -13.40 -9.53
CA PHE A 164 8.51 -13.12 -10.30
C PHE A 164 8.87 -14.28 -11.22
N SER A 165 9.34 -13.98 -12.42
CA SER A 165 9.83 -15.01 -13.34
C SER A 165 11.27 -15.41 -12.97
N PRO A 166 11.62 -16.71 -12.97
CA PRO A 166 13.02 -17.14 -12.85
C PRO A 166 13.81 -16.92 -14.16
N GLU A 167 13.12 -16.93 -15.31
CA GLU A 167 13.75 -16.86 -16.63
C GLU A 167 13.89 -15.41 -17.12
N THR A 168 12.86 -14.60 -16.90
CA THR A 168 12.77 -13.22 -17.41
C THR A 168 12.80 -12.21 -16.28
N PHE A 169 13.25 -10.99 -16.57
CA PHE A 169 13.25 -9.92 -15.57
C PHE A 169 11.83 -9.40 -15.36
N SER A 170 11.33 -9.52 -14.13
CA SER A 170 10.14 -8.81 -13.68
C SER A 170 10.52 -7.40 -13.24
N THR A 171 9.65 -6.43 -13.49
CA THR A 171 9.83 -5.06 -13.02
C THR A 171 9.20 -4.91 -11.64
N VAL A 172 9.94 -4.34 -10.69
CA VAL A 172 9.49 -4.04 -9.33
C VAL A 172 9.88 -2.62 -8.98
N ALA A 173 9.03 -1.90 -8.27
CA ALA A 173 9.39 -0.57 -7.77
C ALA A 173 9.88 -0.67 -6.32
N VAL A 174 10.97 0.01 -6.02
CA VAL A 174 11.44 0.22 -4.64
C VAL A 174 11.19 1.67 -4.30
N ALA A 175 10.47 1.90 -3.19
CA ALA A 175 10.17 3.23 -2.68
C ALA A 175 10.85 3.42 -1.32
N ALA A 176 11.62 4.51 -1.20
CA ALA A 176 12.14 5.01 0.06
C ALA A 176 11.30 6.21 0.50
N VAL A 177 10.74 6.15 1.71
CA VAL A 177 9.75 7.11 2.22
C VAL A 177 10.25 7.72 3.51
N THR A 178 9.99 9.02 3.71
CA THR A 178 10.33 9.73 4.95
C THR A 178 9.29 10.79 5.31
N MET A 179 9.13 11.02 6.61
CA MET A 179 8.37 12.15 7.16
C MET A 179 9.26 13.36 7.51
N GLY A 180 10.55 13.30 7.15
CA GLY A 180 11.53 14.33 7.45
C GLY A 180 12.12 14.24 8.86
N LYS A 181 13.15 15.04 9.12
CA LYS A 181 13.90 15.02 10.39
C LYS A 181 13.15 15.66 11.55
N ASN A 182 12.35 16.69 11.28
CA ASN A 182 11.68 17.50 12.30
C ASN A 182 10.78 16.65 13.21
N ALA A 183 10.05 15.69 12.63
CA ALA A 183 9.22 14.77 13.39
C ALA A 183 9.98 14.01 14.49
N GLY A 184 11.18 13.49 14.18
CA GLY A 184 12.03 12.81 15.16
C GLY A 184 12.58 13.75 16.24
N ASP A 185 12.94 14.97 15.85
CA ASP A 185 13.45 15.99 16.78
C ASP A 185 12.36 16.44 17.77
N VAL A 186 11.11 16.64 17.31
CA VAL A 186 9.96 16.96 18.17
C VAL A 186 9.60 15.81 19.10
N ALA A 187 9.53 14.58 18.58
CA ALA A 187 9.23 13.40 19.38
C ALA A 187 10.27 13.22 20.49
N LYS A 188 11.56 13.35 20.15
CA LYS A 188 12.66 13.31 21.14
C LYS A 188 12.55 14.43 22.18
N LYS A 189 12.13 15.63 21.77
CA LYS A 189 11.93 16.76 22.69
C LYS A 189 10.84 16.47 23.73
N TRP A 190 9.69 15.95 23.31
CA TRP A 190 8.60 15.61 24.23
C TRP A 190 8.98 14.49 25.19
N LEU A 191 9.69 13.47 24.71
CA LEU A 191 10.23 12.42 25.56
C LEU A 191 11.19 12.97 26.64
N LEU A 192 12.08 13.91 26.28
CA LEU A 192 12.99 14.55 27.22
C LEU A 192 12.29 15.48 28.23
N LEU A 193 11.10 15.97 27.90
CA LEU A 193 10.27 16.80 28.77
C LEU A 193 9.31 15.98 29.65
N GLY A 194 9.33 14.65 29.56
CA GLY A 194 8.42 13.77 30.31
C GLY A 194 6.98 13.81 29.82
N GLN A 195 6.76 14.22 28.58
CA GLN A 195 5.44 14.29 27.92
C GLN A 195 5.17 12.98 27.17
N ASP A 196 5.04 11.89 27.92
CA ASP A 196 4.95 10.54 27.37
C ASP A 196 3.67 10.31 26.55
N ALA A 197 2.55 10.93 26.94
CA ALA A 197 1.27 10.82 26.25
C ALA A 197 1.31 11.52 24.88
N GLU A 198 1.80 12.76 24.83
CA GLU A 198 1.95 13.53 23.60
C GLU A 198 2.96 12.88 22.66
N TYR A 199 4.08 12.39 23.22
CA TYR A 199 5.06 11.59 22.48
C TYR A 199 4.42 10.34 21.88
N GLY A 200 3.69 9.55 22.67
CA GLY A 200 3.06 8.31 22.20
C GLY A 200 2.03 8.55 21.09
N CYS A 201 1.23 9.62 21.23
CA CYS A 201 0.25 10.01 20.23
C CYS A 201 0.94 10.37 18.89
N LEU A 202 1.98 11.21 18.94
CA LEU A 202 2.73 11.61 17.75
C LEU A 202 3.53 10.46 17.15
N ASP A 203 4.27 9.69 17.93
CA ASP A 203 5.06 8.57 17.41
C ASP A 203 4.18 7.55 16.69
N GLY A 204 3.02 7.21 17.27
CA GLY A 204 2.02 6.37 16.65
C GLY A 204 1.50 6.94 15.33
N PHE A 205 1.08 8.21 15.35
CA PHE A 205 0.57 8.90 14.17
C PHE A 205 1.61 8.95 13.05
N VAL A 206 2.85 9.35 13.34
CA VAL A 206 3.90 9.50 12.32
C VAL A 206 4.29 8.15 11.71
N ARG A 207 4.31 7.06 12.48
CA ARG A 207 4.56 5.71 11.94
C ARG A 207 3.49 5.27 10.95
N GLU A 208 2.22 5.54 11.24
CA GLU A 208 1.15 5.25 10.29
C GLU A 208 1.16 6.22 9.10
N MET A 209 1.58 7.47 9.28
CA MET A 209 1.82 8.40 8.16
C MET A 209 2.95 7.94 7.22
N VAL A 210 4.01 7.29 7.74
CA VAL A 210 5.04 6.66 6.90
C VAL A 210 4.43 5.58 6.00
N ARG A 211 3.57 4.72 6.56
CA ARG A 211 2.84 3.70 5.78
C ARG A 211 1.89 4.34 4.77
N ALA A 212 1.13 5.36 5.19
CA ALA A 212 0.22 6.12 4.33
C ALA A 212 0.95 6.75 3.14
N MET A 213 2.15 7.28 3.35
CA MET A 213 2.97 7.84 2.27
C MET A 213 3.56 6.77 1.36
N ALA A 214 3.84 5.56 1.87
CA ALA A 214 4.22 4.43 1.03
C ALA A 214 3.06 4.00 0.11
N GLU A 215 1.84 3.90 0.65
CA GLU A 215 0.63 3.61 -0.12
C GLU A 215 0.31 4.70 -1.14
N TYR A 216 0.40 5.98 -0.75
CA TYR A 216 0.25 7.11 -1.67
C TYR A 216 1.26 7.07 -2.82
N THR A 217 2.50 6.68 -2.53
CA THR A 217 3.55 6.51 -3.55
C THR A 217 3.26 5.31 -4.43
N ALA A 218 2.79 4.21 -3.85
CA ALA A 218 2.37 3.02 -4.59
C ALA A 218 1.20 3.31 -5.53
N GLU A 219 0.23 4.13 -5.15
CA GLU A 219 -0.82 4.53 -6.07
C GLU A 219 -0.27 5.27 -7.29
N LYS A 220 0.74 6.14 -7.12
CA LYS A 220 1.41 6.78 -8.27
C LYS A 220 2.11 5.77 -9.16
N ILE A 221 2.81 4.82 -8.56
CA ILE A 221 3.46 3.71 -9.28
C ILE A 221 2.43 2.86 -10.03
N ASN A 222 1.28 2.60 -9.41
CA ASN A 222 0.19 1.82 -10.00
C ASN A 222 -0.44 2.56 -11.20
N ARG A 223 -0.52 3.90 -11.16
CA ARG A 223 -0.99 4.71 -12.30
C ARG A 223 -0.04 4.62 -13.51
N ASP A 224 1.26 4.41 -13.26
CA ASP A 224 2.23 4.14 -14.33
C ASP A 224 2.06 2.72 -14.90
N GLY A 225 1.34 1.81 -14.20
CA GLY A 225 0.82 0.54 -14.72
C GLY A 225 1.80 -0.63 -14.79
N CYS A 226 3.07 -0.46 -14.40
CA CYS A 226 4.08 -1.53 -14.43
C CYS A 226 4.15 -2.39 -13.16
N CYS A 227 3.76 -1.85 -12.02
CA CYS A 227 3.69 -2.56 -10.76
C CYS A 227 2.34 -2.19 -10.14
N THR A 228 1.44 -3.16 -10.01
CA THR A 228 0.07 -2.95 -9.48
C THR A 228 -0.23 -3.82 -8.25
N GLY A 229 0.79 -4.51 -7.73
CA GLY A 229 0.67 -5.35 -6.55
C GLY A 229 0.62 -4.54 -5.26
N ASN A 230 0.42 -5.27 -4.16
CA ASN A 230 0.39 -4.68 -2.82
C ASN A 230 1.78 -4.15 -2.41
N VAL A 231 1.75 -3.14 -1.53
CA VAL A 231 2.95 -2.62 -0.88
C VAL A 231 3.50 -3.67 0.10
N TYR A 232 4.77 -4.02 -0.08
CA TYR A 232 5.49 -4.91 0.83
C TYR A 232 6.51 -4.09 1.64
N PRO A 233 6.26 -3.85 2.94
CA PRO A 233 7.18 -3.11 3.79
C PRO A 233 8.44 -3.93 4.07
N LEU A 234 9.61 -3.27 4.09
CA LEU A 234 10.90 -3.91 4.32
C LEU A 234 11.39 -3.83 5.78
N ASP A 235 10.49 -3.51 6.71
CA ASP A 235 10.82 -3.29 8.12
C ASP A 235 11.32 -4.56 8.84
N ALA A 236 10.96 -5.74 8.33
CA ALA A 236 11.36 -7.04 8.89
C ALA A 236 12.65 -7.61 8.29
N GLU A 237 13.18 -6.97 7.24
CA GLU A 237 14.34 -7.46 6.51
C GLU A 237 15.67 -7.10 7.17
N GLU A 238 16.72 -7.84 6.83
CA GLU A 238 18.06 -7.56 7.34
C GLU A 238 18.54 -6.16 6.93
N GLY A 239 19.17 -5.44 7.87
CA GLY A 239 19.63 -4.07 7.62
C GLY A 239 20.56 -3.95 6.39
N LYS A 240 21.37 -4.97 6.08
CA LYS A 240 22.21 -4.98 4.88
C LYS A 240 21.37 -4.91 3.61
N THR A 241 20.36 -5.78 3.49
CA THR A 241 19.39 -5.83 2.39
C THR A 241 18.67 -4.49 2.26
N VAL A 242 18.13 -3.97 3.36
CA VAL A 242 17.44 -2.66 3.39
C VAL A 242 18.37 -1.53 2.93
N SER A 243 19.61 -1.49 3.41
CA SER A 243 20.58 -0.45 3.04
C SER A 243 21.03 -0.55 1.58
N ALA A 244 21.08 -1.75 1.00
CA ALA A 244 21.38 -1.93 -0.41
C ALA A 244 20.24 -1.40 -1.28
N LEU A 245 18.99 -1.79 -0.98
CA LEU A 245 17.80 -1.30 -1.68
C LEU A 245 17.60 0.21 -1.50
N ALA A 246 17.94 0.76 -0.34
CA ALA A 246 17.91 2.21 -0.10
C ALA A 246 18.82 3.00 -1.05
N ARG A 247 19.99 2.45 -1.38
CA ARG A 247 20.91 3.06 -2.35
C ARG A 247 20.32 3.04 -3.75
N GLU A 248 19.77 1.89 -4.15
CA GLU A 248 19.14 1.74 -5.47
C GLU A 248 17.90 2.62 -5.62
N ALA A 249 17.12 2.83 -4.54
CA ALA A 249 15.95 3.71 -4.52
C ALA A 249 16.28 5.23 -4.52
N ALA A 250 17.57 5.60 -4.57
CA ALA A 250 18.04 6.98 -4.47
C ALA A 250 17.49 7.72 -3.22
N ALA A 251 17.48 7.02 -2.07
CA ALA A 251 16.93 7.53 -0.82
C ALA A 251 17.65 8.81 -0.31
N ASP A 252 18.90 9.02 -0.71
CA ASP A 252 19.67 10.24 -0.43
C ASP A 252 19.01 11.51 -0.99
N LYS A 253 18.31 11.41 -2.13
CA LYS A 253 17.62 12.55 -2.76
C LYS A 253 16.46 13.09 -1.92
N VAL A 254 15.87 12.24 -1.07
CA VAL A 254 14.83 12.64 -0.12
C VAL A 254 15.36 12.92 1.29
N GLY A 255 16.68 12.85 1.48
CA GLY A 255 17.34 13.12 2.76
C GLY A 255 17.39 11.92 3.70
N ILE A 256 17.17 10.71 3.18
CA ILE A 256 17.37 9.47 3.93
C ILE A 256 18.84 9.06 3.81
N THR A 257 19.44 8.77 4.95
CA THR A 257 20.81 8.30 5.10
C THR A 257 20.79 7.00 5.89
N TYR A 258 21.92 6.30 5.93
CA TYR A 258 22.05 5.04 6.65
C TYR A 258 23.28 5.07 7.54
N GLY A 259 23.11 4.65 8.79
CA GLY A 259 24.20 4.53 9.77
C GLY A 259 25.10 3.32 9.51
N ALA A 260 26.22 3.24 10.22
CA ALA A 260 27.12 2.08 10.18
C ALA A 260 26.44 0.77 10.67
N ASN A 261 25.35 0.91 11.43
CA ASN A 261 24.48 -0.19 11.86
C ASN A 261 23.38 -0.53 10.85
N HIS A 262 23.42 0.04 9.64
CA HIS A 262 22.42 -0.13 8.59
C HIS A 262 21.00 0.38 8.94
N MET A 263 20.87 1.21 9.99
CA MET A 263 19.60 1.86 10.32
C MET A 263 19.38 3.09 9.46
N LEU A 264 18.14 3.27 9.00
CA LEU A 264 17.72 4.46 8.27
C LEU A 264 17.66 5.67 9.21
N ALA A 265 18.07 6.83 8.70
CA ALA A 265 17.92 8.11 9.34
C ALA A 265 17.38 9.11 8.30
N PRO A 266 16.37 9.93 8.62
CA PRO A 266 15.77 10.14 9.94
C PRO A 266 14.88 8.96 10.41
N GLN A 267 14.57 8.94 11.72
CA GLN A 267 13.87 7.83 12.40
C GLN A 267 12.55 7.41 11.71
N TYR A 268 11.80 8.38 11.20
CA TYR A 268 10.53 8.15 10.51
C TYR A 268 10.76 8.01 9.01
N SER A 269 11.57 7.02 8.66
CA SER A 269 11.82 6.63 7.27
C SER A 269 11.67 5.12 7.13
N ALA A 270 11.14 4.69 6.01
CA ALA A 270 10.92 3.28 5.69
C ALA A 270 11.24 3.01 4.22
N LEU A 271 11.41 1.74 3.90
CA LEU A 271 11.44 1.26 2.53
C LEU A 271 10.31 0.27 2.29
N ALA A 272 9.78 0.31 1.07
CA ALA A 272 8.76 -0.62 0.63
C ALA A 272 8.98 -1.02 -0.82
N LEU A 273 8.50 -2.21 -1.17
CA LEU A 273 8.42 -2.69 -2.54
C LEU A 273 6.98 -2.54 -3.03
N VAL A 274 6.80 -2.16 -4.29
CA VAL A 274 5.53 -2.34 -5.01
C VAL A 274 5.73 -3.47 -5.98
N LEU A 275 5.13 -4.62 -5.65
CA LEU A 275 5.34 -5.87 -6.36
C LEU A 275 4.67 -5.84 -7.75
N PRO A 276 5.16 -6.65 -8.70
CA PRO A 276 4.43 -6.91 -9.93
C PRO A 276 3.05 -7.54 -9.64
N ASN A 277 2.16 -7.44 -10.62
CA ASN A 277 0.82 -8.02 -10.54
C ASN A 277 0.89 -9.55 -10.42
#